data_AF-A0A793D253-F1
#
_entry.id   AF-A0A793D253-F1
#
_cell.length_a   1.000
_cell.length_b   1.000
_cell.length_c   1.000
_cell.angle_alpha   90.00
_cell.angle_beta   90.00
_cell.angle_gamma   90.00
#
_symmetry.space_group_name_H-M   'P 1'
#
loop_
_entity.id
_entity.type
_entity.pdbx_description
1 polymer ?
#
loop_
_entity_poly.entity_id
_entity_poly.type
_entity_poly.pdbx_seq_one_letter_code
_entity_poly.pdbx_strand_id
1 'polypeptide(L)'
;PKNVLLAVCWMQGEFDMSAATHAQQPALFTAMLTQFRADLSVFNAQCHGGSAADVPWICGDTTYYWKNTYGTQYNTIYGAYKNRESEGVYFVPFMTDGNGVNTATNAPAEDPDIPASGYYGAASRTNGNQVSSNRPT
;
A
#
# COMPACT_ATOMS: atom_id res chain seq x y z
N PRO A 1 18.23 -11.87 -21.47
CA PRO A 1 17.20 -12.43 -20.53
C PRO A 1 15.80 -11.98 -20.97
N LYS A 2 14.75 -12.79 -20.74
CA LYS A 2 13.38 -12.45 -21.17
C LYS A 2 12.53 -11.78 -20.09
N ASN A 3 12.85 -12.00 -18.82
CA ASN A 3 12.09 -11.42 -17.71
C ASN A 3 12.53 -9.97 -17.50
N VAL A 4 11.54 -9.10 -17.31
CA VAL A 4 11.73 -7.67 -17.03
C VAL A 4 11.00 -7.32 -15.74
N LEU A 5 11.70 -6.68 -14.80
CA LEU A 5 11.11 -6.07 -13.61
C LEU A 5 10.43 -4.76 -14.01
N LEU A 6 9.10 -4.73 -13.94
CA LEU A 6 8.32 -3.57 -14.40
C LEU A 6 8.15 -2.51 -13.32
N ALA A 7 7.88 -2.91 -12.08
CA ALA A 7 7.58 -2.03 -10.97
C ALA A 7 7.68 -2.80 -9.65
N VAL A 8 7.69 -2.07 -8.54
CA VAL A 8 7.38 -2.58 -7.20
C VAL A 8 6.02 -2.02 -6.79
N CYS A 9 5.06 -2.88 -6.48
CA CYS A 9 3.80 -2.47 -5.84
C CYS A 9 3.99 -2.57 -4.32
N TRP A 10 3.97 -1.42 -3.64
CA TRP A 10 4.26 -1.29 -2.23
C TRP A 10 3.05 -0.78 -1.47
N MET A 11 2.55 -1.55 -0.50
CA MET A 11 1.44 -1.15 0.37
C MET A 11 1.83 -1.50 1.80
N GLN A 12 2.35 -0.50 2.51
CA GLN A 12 2.89 -0.70 3.86
C GLN A 12 2.92 0.63 4.61
N GLY A 13 2.49 0.60 5.87
CA GLY A 13 2.62 1.70 6.83
C GLY A 13 1.67 1.59 8.03
N GLU A 14 0.67 0.70 7.95
CA GLU A 14 -0.39 0.48 8.92
C GLU A 14 0.14 0.31 10.36
N PHE A 15 1.02 -0.67 10.57
CA PHE A 15 1.54 -0.93 11.91
C PHE A 15 2.56 0.11 12.39
N ASP A 16 3.32 0.72 11.48
CA ASP A 16 4.23 1.81 11.85
C ASP A 16 3.46 3.02 12.39
N MET A 17 2.27 3.32 11.87
CA MET A 17 1.43 4.40 12.41
C MET A 17 1.01 4.15 13.87
N SER A 18 0.85 2.90 14.27
CA SER A 18 0.52 2.54 15.65
C SER A 18 1.73 2.56 16.60
N ALA A 19 2.94 2.62 16.06
CA ALA A 19 4.18 2.55 16.83
C ALA A 19 4.61 3.93 17.37
N ALA A 20 5.24 3.93 18.55
CA ALA A 20 5.86 5.14 19.11
C ALA A 20 6.99 5.69 18.20
N THR A 21 7.57 4.85 17.36
CA THR A 21 8.67 5.14 16.45
C THR A 21 8.23 5.50 15.03
N HIS A 22 6.94 5.74 14.76
CA HIS A 22 6.39 6.04 13.42
C HIS A 22 7.21 7.08 12.63
N ALA A 23 7.77 8.09 13.30
CA ALA A 23 8.58 9.14 12.69
C ALA A 23 9.89 8.64 12.05
N GLN A 24 10.36 7.44 12.39
CA GLN A 24 11.55 6.83 11.79
C GLN A 24 11.26 6.16 10.45
N GLN A 25 10.00 5.79 10.19
CA GLN A 25 9.61 5.00 9.03
C GLN A 25 10.02 5.65 7.69
N PRO A 26 9.86 6.97 7.45
CA PRO A 26 10.27 7.57 6.18
C PRO A 26 11.76 7.42 5.85
N ALA A 27 12.62 7.53 6.87
CA ALA A 27 14.07 7.35 6.71
C ALA A 27 14.41 5.88 6.44
N LEU A 28 13.75 4.95 7.14
CA LEU A 28 13.93 3.52 6.94
C LEU A 28 13.47 3.06 5.55
N PHE A 29 12.32 3.55 5.08
CA PHE A 29 11.83 3.32 3.72
C PHE A 29 12.84 3.81 2.68
N THR A 30 13.39 5.01 2.86
CA THR A 30 14.37 5.58 1.92
C THR A 30 15.67 4.77 1.90
N ALA A 31 16.13 4.29 3.05
CA ALA A 31 17.27 3.39 3.12
C ALA A 31 16.99 2.06 2.39
N MET A 32 15.82 1.47 2.60
CA MET A 32 15.40 0.24 1.93
C MET A 32 15.30 0.42 0.41
N LEU A 33 14.68 1.50 -0.07
CA LEU A 33 14.57 1.82 -1.49
C LEU A 33 15.96 1.95 -2.14
N THR A 34 16.88 2.63 -1.46
CA THR A 34 18.26 2.81 -1.92
C THR A 34 18.98 1.46 -2.03
N GLN A 35 18.88 0.64 -0.99
CA GLN A 35 19.52 -0.68 -0.96
C GLN A 35 18.94 -1.60 -2.04
N PHE A 36 17.62 -1.66 -2.19
CA PHE A 36 16.96 -2.46 -3.22
C PHE A 36 17.47 -2.12 -4.62
N ARG A 37 17.60 -0.83 -4.94
CA ARG A 37 18.11 -0.37 -6.23
C ARG A 37 19.59 -0.71 -6.43
N ALA A 38 20.40 -0.59 -5.39
CA ALA A 38 21.81 -0.96 -5.42
C ALA A 38 21.97 -2.47 -5.70
N ASP A 39 21.22 -3.30 -4.98
CA ASP A 39 21.28 -4.76 -5.11
C ASP A 39 20.83 -5.24 -6.49
N LEU A 40 19.86 -4.57 -7.11
CA LEU A 40 19.36 -4.90 -8.44
C LEU A 40 20.18 -4.31 -9.59
N SER A 41 21.17 -3.46 -9.33
CA SER A 41 21.97 -2.81 -10.39
C SER A 41 22.69 -3.81 -11.32
N VAL A 42 23.07 -4.98 -10.79
CA VAL A 42 23.67 -6.07 -11.59
C VAL A 42 22.69 -6.66 -12.62
N PHE A 43 21.39 -6.38 -12.48
CA PHE A 43 20.31 -6.79 -13.36
C PHE A 43 19.69 -5.61 -14.14
N ASN A 44 20.42 -4.49 -14.31
CA ASN A 44 19.93 -3.30 -15.02
C ASN A 44 19.27 -3.60 -16.37
N ALA A 45 19.88 -4.45 -17.21
CA ALA A 45 19.31 -4.83 -18.52
C ALA A 45 17.97 -5.58 -18.44
N GLN A 46 17.54 -6.00 -17.25
CA GLN A 46 16.27 -6.63 -16.96
C GLN A 46 15.32 -5.74 -16.14
N CYS A 47 15.64 -4.47 -15.96
CA CYS A 47 14.78 -3.52 -15.28
C CYS A 47 14.03 -2.66 -16.31
N HIS A 48 12.85 -2.16 -15.92
CA HIS A 48 12.18 -1.10 -16.66
C HIS A 48 13.16 0.05 -16.93
N GLY A 49 13.16 0.58 -18.16
CA GLY A 49 14.13 1.62 -18.55
C GLY A 49 15.59 1.16 -18.66
N GLY A 50 15.88 -0.13 -18.43
CA GLY A 50 17.25 -0.65 -18.45
C GLY A 50 18.08 -0.29 -17.22
N SER A 51 17.43 0.11 -16.13
CA SER A 51 18.08 0.64 -14.92
C SER A 51 17.27 0.31 -13.68
N ALA A 52 17.91 -0.28 -12.66
CA ALA A 52 17.27 -0.52 -11.36
C ALA A 52 16.86 0.79 -10.67
N ALA A 53 17.58 1.89 -10.93
CA ALA A 53 17.25 3.21 -10.38
C ALA A 53 15.93 3.76 -10.92
N ASP A 54 15.54 3.37 -12.14
CA ASP A 54 14.35 3.86 -12.82
C ASP A 54 13.13 2.94 -12.62
N VAL A 55 13.28 1.83 -11.90
CA VAL A 55 12.15 0.95 -11.58
C VAL A 55 11.17 1.73 -10.71
N PRO A 56 9.90 1.89 -11.16
CA PRO A 56 8.90 2.64 -10.43
C PRO A 56 8.46 1.87 -9.18
N TRP A 57 8.34 2.61 -8.07
CA TRP A 57 7.71 2.16 -6.84
C TRP A 57 6.32 2.75 -6.74
N ILE A 58 5.31 1.91 -6.91
CA ILE A 58 3.90 2.29 -6.83
C ILE A 58 3.48 2.10 -5.37
N CYS A 59 3.49 3.20 -4.61
CA CYS A 59 3.13 3.20 -3.20
C CYS A 59 1.62 3.42 -3.05
N GLY A 60 0.89 2.34 -2.78
CA GLY A 60 -0.54 2.38 -2.52
C GLY A 60 -0.88 2.98 -1.16
N ASP A 61 -2.04 3.60 -1.09
CA ASP A 61 -2.64 4.12 0.14
C ASP A 61 -3.19 3.01 1.04
N THR A 62 -3.82 3.41 2.14
CA THR A 62 -4.45 2.51 3.12
C THR A 62 -5.95 2.79 3.29
N THR A 63 -6.64 1.93 4.04
CA THR A 63 -8.08 2.05 4.29
C THR A 63 -8.41 3.32 5.07
N TYR A 64 -9.67 3.75 5.00
CA TYR A 64 -10.13 4.92 5.74
C TYR A 64 -9.95 4.75 7.26
N TYR A 65 -9.96 3.51 7.76
CA TYR A 65 -9.81 3.23 9.19
C TYR A 65 -8.48 3.74 9.71
N TRP A 66 -7.39 3.38 9.02
CA TRP A 66 -6.04 3.77 9.43
C TRP A 66 -5.85 5.29 9.34
N LYS A 67 -6.35 5.91 8.27
CA LYS A 67 -6.31 7.37 8.09
C LYS A 67 -7.03 8.13 9.21
N ASN A 68 -8.24 7.69 9.56
CA ASN A 68 -9.06 8.34 10.56
C ASN A 68 -8.52 8.12 11.98
N THR A 69 -7.95 6.94 12.23
CA THR A 69 -7.42 6.57 13.55
C THR A 69 -6.06 7.22 13.84
N TYR A 70 -5.22 7.35 12.82
CA TYR A 70 -3.81 7.78 12.95
C TYR A 70 -3.48 8.97 12.05
N GLY A 71 -4.35 9.98 11.95
CA GLY A 71 -4.23 11.07 10.98
C GLY A 71 -2.86 11.77 10.96
N THR A 72 -2.27 12.03 12.12
CA THR A 72 -0.92 12.63 12.20
C THR A 72 0.14 11.70 11.64
N GLN A 73 0.16 10.44 12.08
CA GLN A 73 1.14 9.44 11.66
C GLN A 73 0.98 9.06 10.19
N TYR A 74 -0.26 9.03 9.70
CA TYR A 74 -0.58 8.87 8.28
C TYR A 74 0.09 9.97 7.45
N ASN A 75 -0.03 11.22 7.86
CA ASN A 75 0.62 12.34 7.16
C ASN A 75 2.15 12.23 7.21
N THR A 76 2.72 11.68 8.28
CA THR A 76 4.16 11.42 8.35
C THR A 76 4.59 10.30 7.40
N ILE A 77 3.89 9.17 7.40
CA ILE A 77 4.29 7.94 6.69
C ILE A 77 3.84 8.00 5.22
N TYR A 78 2.53 8.05 4.97
CA TYR A 78 1.98 8.07 3.61
C TYR A 78 2.21 9.41 2.93
N GLY A 79 2.33 10.50 3.70
CA GLY A 79 2.79 11.78 3.16
C GLY A 79 4.23 11.73 2.65
N ALA A 80 5.11 10.90 3.25
CA ALA A 80 6.47 10.70 2.78
C ALA A 80 6.56 9.85 1.50
N TYR A 81 5.48 9.21 1.06
CA TYR A 81 5.40 8.60 -0.28
C TYR A 81 5.00 9.61 -1.36
N LYS A 82 4.35 10.71 -0.99
CA LYS A 82 3.88 11.75 -1.93
C LYS A 82 5.04 12.65 -2.38
N ASN A 83 4.94 13.20 -3.58
CA ASN A 83 5.90 14.18 -4.15
C ASN A 83 7.34 13.64 -4.32
N ARG A 84 7.48 12.33 -4.56
CA ARG A 84 8.77 11.65 -4.75
C ARG A 84 8.90 11.04 -6.15
N GLU A 85 8.16 11.57 -7.11
CA GLU A 85 8.14 11.09 -8.49
C GLU A 85 9.51 11.27 -9.16
N SER A 86 10.29 12.28 -8.75
CA SER A 86 11.68 12.47 -9.18
C SER A 86 12.61 11.34 -8.72
N GLU A 87 12.22 10.62 -7.67
CA GLU A 87 12.90 9.43 -7.18
C GLU A 87 12.25 8.15 -7.72
N GLY A 88 11.32 8.23 -8.68
CA GLY A 88 10.57 7.09 -9.20
C GLY A 88 9.61 6.46 -8.19
N VAL A 89 9.19 7.19 -7.15
CA VAL A 89 8.18 6.76 -6.19
C VAL A 89 6.87 7.48 -6.51
N TYR A 90 5.81 6.72 -6.76
CA TYR A 90 4.52 7.21 -7.21
C TYR A 90 3.44 6.82 -6.21
N PHE A 91 2.82 7.81 -5.57
CA PHE A 91 1.74 7.56 -4.63
C PHE A 91 0.42 7.33 -5.36
N VAL A 92 -0.25 6.22 -5.05
CA VAL A 92 -1.58 5.89 -5.60
C VAL A 92 -2.61 5.95 -4.47
N PRO A 93 -3.44 7.01 -4.40
CA PRO A 93 -4.46 7.15 -3.38
C PRO A 93 -5.52 6.06 -3.54
N PHE A 94 -6.08 5.61 -2.41
CA PHE A 94 -7.35 4.90 -2.45
C PHE A 94 -8.43 5.91 -2.81
N MET A 95 -9.07 5.68 -3.94
CA MET A 95 -10.08 6.56 -4.49
C MET A 95 -11.31 6.54 -3.59
N THR A 96 -11.94 7.69 -3.40
CA THR A 96 -13.37 7.69 -3.13
C THR A 96 -14.11 7.57 -4.46
N ASP A 97 -15.27 6.91 -4.46
CA ASP A 97 -16.13 6.91 -5.63
C ASP A 97 -16.67 8.32 -5.95
N GLY A 98 -17.44 8.47 -7.04
CA GLY A 98 -18.01 9.75 -7.45
C GLY A 98 -18.97 10.39 -6.45
N ASN A 99 -19.36 9.67 -5.39
CA ASN A 99 -20.23 10.13 -4.31
C ASN A 99 -19.47 10.36 -2.99
N GLY A 100 -18.14 10.24 -3.00
CA GLY A 100 -17.30 10.40 -1.81
C GLY A 100 -17.26 9.18 -0.90
N VAL A 101 -17.73 8.02 -1.36
CA VAL A 101 -17.65 6.76 -0.58
C VAL A 101 -16.23 6.23 -0.67
N ASN A 102 -15.63 5.89 0.47
CA ASN A 102 -14.29 5.31 0.52
C ASN A 102 -14.23 3.95 -0.19
N THR A 103 -13.02 3.54 -0.62
CA THR A 103 -12.76 2.13 -0.94
C THR A 103 -13.27 1.21 0.18
N ALA A 104 -14.05 0.20 -0.20
CA ALA A 104 -14.65 -0.76 0.73
C ALA A 104 -13.60 -1.55 1.51
N THR A 105 -13.92 -1.87 2.76
CA THR A 105 -13.12 -2.72 3.64
C THR A 105 -13.80 -4.07 3.86
N ASN A 106 -13.22 -4.93 4.71
CA ASN A 106 -13.86 -6.18 5.11
C ASN A 106 -14.94 -6.00 6.20
N ALA A 107 -15.33 -4.76 6.52
CA ALA A 107 -16.53 -4.49 7.31
C ALA A 107 -17.75 -5.11 6.61
N PRO A 108 -18.57 -5.95 7.28
CA PRO A 108 -19.66 -6.68 6.62
C PRO A 108 -20.66 -5.84 5.82
N ALA A 109 -20.85 -4.57 6.21
CA ALA A 109 -21.75 -3.65 5.51
C ALA A 109 -21.15 -3.10 4.19
N GLU A 110 -19.83 -3.15 4.04
CA GLU A 110 -19.11 -2.62 2.88
C GLU A 110 -18.72 -3.72 1.88
N ASP A 111 -18.81 -4.99 2.29
CA ASP A 111 -18.58 -6.15 1.46
C ASP A 111 -19.81 -7.09 1.46
N PRO A 112 -20.91 -6.70 0.81
CA PRO A 112 -22.16 -7.47 0.78
C PRO A 112 -22.07 -8.67 -0.18
N ASP A 113 -22.90 -9.68 0.07
CA ASP A 113 -23.08 -10.80 -0.85
C ASP A 113 -23.61 -10.32 -2.21
N ILE A 114 -23.12 -10.94 -3.27
CA ILE A 114 -23.68 -10.83 -4.63
C ILE A 114 -23.97 -12.25 -5.12
N PRO A 115 -25.09 -12.87 -4.69
CA PRO A 115 -25.37 -14.29 -4.97
C PRO A 115 -25.47 -14.59 -6.47
N ALA A 116 -25.91 -13.62 -7.27
CA ALA A 116 -26.01 -13.77 -8.72
C ALA A 116 -24.65 -14.02 -9.40
N SER A 117 -23.54 -13.54 -8.80
CA SER A 117 -22.18 -13.84 -9.25
C SER A 117 -21.50 -14.95 -8.45
N GLY A 118 -22.21 -15.57 -7.49
CA GLY A 118 -21.65 -16.54 -6.55
C GLY A 118 -20.68 -15.92 -5.54
N TYR A 119 -20.71 -14.61 -5.35
CA TYR A 119 -19.86 -13.92 -4.39
C TYR A 119 -20.55 -13.83 -3.02
N TYR A 120 -19.89 -14.35 -1.98
CA TYR A 120 -20.29 -14.21 -0.59
C TYR A 120 -19.26 -13.36 0.14
N GLY A 121 -19.70 -12.21 0.63
CA GLY A 121 -18.84 -11.22 1.24
C GLY A 121 -18.44 -11.57 2.67
N ALA A 122 -17.84 -10.59 3.33
CA ALA A 122 -17.14 -10.78 4.59
C ALA A 122 -18.08 -11.08 5.78
N ALA A 123 -19.40 -10.90 5.64
CA ALA A 123 -20.41 -11.25 6.64
C ALA A 123 -20.42 -12.76 6.98
N SER A 124 -20.03 -13.61 6.04
CA SER A 124 -19.93 -15.06 6.23
C SER A 124 -18.79 -15.49 7.16
N ARG A 125 -17.84 -14.59 7.46
CA ARG A 125 -16.67 -14.87 8.31
C ARG A 125 -17.01 -14.74 9.79
N THR A 126 -16.41 -15.62 10.58
CA THR A 126 -16.49 -15.62 12.05
C THR A 126 -15.10 -15.44 12.66
N ASN A 127 -15.02 -15.29 13.99
CA ASN A 127 -13.75 -15.25 14.71
C ASN A 127 -12.85 -16.48 14.44
N GLY A 128 -13.43 -17.63 14.05
CA GLY A 128 -12.67 -18.83 13.73
C GLY A 128 -12.00 -18.82 12.35
N ASN A 129 -12.33 -17.87 11.46
CA ASN A 129 -11.84 -17.88 10.07
C ASN A 129 -11.63 -16.50 9.43
N GLN A 130 -11.71 -15.42 10.20
CA GLN A 130 -11.34 -14.07 9.77
C GLN A 130 -9.86 -13.79 10.04
N VAL A 131 -9.28 -12.84 9.31
CA VAL A 131 -7.85 -12.48 9.44
C VAL A 131 -7.59 -11.63 10.69
N SER A 132 -8.41 -10.59 10.89
CA SER A 132 -8.35 -9.69 12.04
C SER A 132 -9.75 -9.50 12.62
N SER A 133 -9.82 -9.21 13.92
CA SER A 133 -11.08 -8.81 14.57
C SER A 133 -11.52 -7.41 14.15
N ASN A 134 -10.57 -6.55 13.78
CA ASN A 134 -10.84 -5.20 13.32
C ASN A 134 -11.07 -5.19 11.80
N ARG A 135 -12.32 -5.40 11.41
CA ARG A 135 -12.71 -5.66 10.02
C ARG A 135 -12.40 -4.53 9.01
N PRO A 136 -12.34 -3.25 9.41
CA PRO A 136 -11.92 -2.16 8.52
C PRO A 136 -10.42 -2.04 8.21
N THR A 137 -9.54 -2.82 8.85
CA THR A 137 -8.07 -2.72 8.68
C THR A 137 -7.55 -3.41 7.44
#